data_AF-A0A8H6SZB6-F1
#
_entry.id   AF-A0A8H6SZB6-F1
#
_cell.length_a   1.000
_cell.length_b   1.000
_cell.length_c   1.000
_cell.angle_alpha   90.00
_cell.angle_beta   90.00
_cell.angle_gamma   90.00
#
_symmetry.space_group_name_H-M   'P 1'
#
loop_
_entity.id
_entity.type
_entity.pdbx_description
1 polymer ?
#
loop_
_entity_poly.entity_id
_entity_poly.type
_entity_poly.pdbx_seq_one_letter_code
_entity_poly.pdbx_strand_id
1 'polypeptide(L)'
;MSTPTSSAKLEASRKPQAARILEMPFELISEIMQIGLLLTVPNRENNTGRMSYVTGLASVCTRFREIALETPQLWVLEYFDILGYPLNAKTQRFLDRSKPCTFRVIITSPNGEDSDDEDYDSFSDEDEEPGNDGLSDMVASGFGDTMDRWGEVVAIVHAPSELTDLAGLSPGYLTNLTKLHFELALMREQPWKGPPLRLFSVAPRLSQAIIRLHKLSKPVSVLLPLPWAQLKDLTIELDTLDSTFATLVLCQNLVSLSLAVLLTHAEIKFTHPKITLPALEKLDLHVLPIATFGSLCPALEALMLPALKRFEVEFGPEAWVSEQVATALEKFLTNNPSITNLVVGNITDTPLLRILRCLPKLTELSIADNGLAEVIDDKLLQALSDGKLVPAVQSLELLSGTKKLKEPALFRMISTRWQEDNGFAKLKRCRVEAEYLLNDDFFAKIKALRDEGLVWEFEVKVPDLDSDEENSEEDDYYRWESYY
;
A
#
# COMPACT_ATOMS: atom_id res chain seq x y z
N MET A 1 21.02 58.64 -32.02
CA MET A 1 21.32 57.94 -30.76
C MET A 1 20.26 56.87 -30.58
N SER A 2 20.59 55.64 -30.98
CA SER A 2 19.66 54.50 -30.93
C SER A 2 19.66 53.95 -29.51
N THR A 3 18.50 53.99 -28.84
CA THR A 3 18.32 53.40 -27.52
C THR A 3 18.48 51.88 -27.63
N PRO A 4 19.33 51.24 -26.79
CA PRO A 4 19.48 49.79 -26.81
C PRO A 4 18.14 49.15 -26.47
N THR A 5 17.67 48.31 -27.37
CA THR A 5 16.42 47.56 -27.29
C THR A 5 16.40 46.68 -26.03
N SER A 6 15.22 46.59 -25.38
CA SER A 6 14.96 45.84 -24.14
C SER A 6 15.56 44.42 -24.09
N SER A 7 15.70 43.77 -25.25
CA SER A 7 16.35 42.47 -25.43
C SER A 7 17.79 42.41 -24.90
N ALA A 8 18.59 43.46 -25.12
CA ALA A 8 20.02 43.46 -24.78
C ALA A 8 20.27 43.50 -23.25
N LYS A 9 19.35 44.10 -22.48
CA LYS A 9 19.45 44.12 -21.01
C LYS A 9 19.10 42.77 -20.38
N LEU A 10 18.15 42.05 -20.97
CA LEU A 10 17.77 40.69 -20.53
C LEU A 10 18.89 39.68 -20.82
N GLU A 11 19.55 39.78 -21.98
CA GLU A 11 20.70 38.92 -22.32
C GLU A 11 21.91 39.15 -21.40
N ALA A 12 22.18 40.39 -20.99
CA ALA A 12 23.29 40.70 -20.08
C ALA A 12 23.10 40.12 -18.67
N SER A 13 21.86 40.02 -18.20
CA SER A 13 21.52 39.45 -16.88
C SER A 13 21.55 37.91 -16.85
N ARG A 14 21.31 37.24 -17.99
CA ARG A 14 21.26 35.76 -18.07
C ARG A 14 22.64 35.09 -18.11
N LYS A 15 23.65 35.73 -18.73
CA LYS A 15 25.01 35.19 -18.83
C LYS A 15 25.67 34.80 -17.48
N PRO A 16 25.58 35.61 -16.40
CA PRO A 16 26.20 35.23 -15.12
C PRO A 16 25.51 34.05 -14.43
N GLN A 17 24.22 33.79 -14.69
CA GLN A 17 23.52 32.67 -14.06
C GLN A 17 23.88 31.32 -14.71
N ALA A 18 23.96 31.27 -16.05
CA ALA A 18 24.37 30.05 -16.75
C ALA A 18 25.81 29.62 -16.40
N ALA A 19 26.71 30.59 -16.24
CA ALA A 19 28.09 30.33 -15.80
C ALA A 19 28.15 29.68 -14.41
N ARG A 20 27.33 30.16 -13.46
CA ARG A 20 27.27 29.61 -12.10
C ARG A 20 26.81 28.16 -12.05
N ILE A 21 25.84 27.77 -12.88
CA ILE A 21 25.38 26.37 -12.96
C ILE A 21 26.51 25.47 -13.47
N LEU A 22 27.26 25.94 -14.46
CA LEU A 22 28.45 25.24 -14.97
C LEU A 22 29.64 25.26 -14.01
N GLU A 23 29.57 25.92 -12.86
CA GLU A 23 30.60 25.89 -11.82
C GLU A 23 30.25 24.93 -10.67
N MET A 24 28.99 24.44 -10.61
CA MET A 24 28.54 23.54 -9.55
C MET A 24 29.22 22.16 -9.62
N PRO A 25 29.62 21.55 -8.49
CA PRO A 25 30.12 20.18 -8.44
C PRO A 25 29.28 19.16 -9.21
N PHE A 26 29.92 18.13 -9.76
CA PHE A 26 29.26 17.05 -10.52
C PHE A 26 28.10 16.46 -9.73
N GLU A 27 28.32 16.18 -8.45
CA GLU A 27 27.39 15.53 -7.55
C GLU A 27 26.10 16.35 -7.42
N LEU A 28 26.22 17.65 -7.20
CA LEU A 28 25.05 18.53 -7.06
C LEU A 28 24.24 18.65 -8.35
N ILE A 29 24.90 18.73 -9.52
CA ILE A 29 24.19 18.76 -10.79
C ILE A 29 23.49 17.41 -11.03
N SER A 30 24.16 16.29 -10.74
CA SER A 30 23.59 14.95 -10.88
C SER A 30 22.35 14.75 -9.99
N GLU A 31 22.37 15.28 -8.77
CA GLU A 31 21.24 15.25 -7.83
C GLU A 31 20.09 16.14 -8.33
N ILE A 32 20.39 17.35 -8.80
CA ILE A 32 19.38 18.25 -9.41
C ILE A 32 18.72 17.58 -10.62
N MET A 33 19.48 16.89 -11.47
CA MET A 33 18.95 16.15 -12.61
C MET A 33 18.03 14.99 -12.17
N GLN A 34 18.39 14.27 -11.10
CA GLN A 34 17.54 13.20 -10.56
C GLN A 34 16.23 13.74 -9.99
N ILE A 35 16.29 14.83 -9.22
CA ILE A 35 15.10 15.50 -8.70
C ILE A 35 14.23 16.02 -9.86
N GLY A 36 14.86 16.67 -10.85
CA GLY A 36 14.17 17.15 -12.03
C GLY A 36 13.48 16.03 -12.81
N LEU A 37 14.09 14.85 -12.92
CA LEU A 37 13.47 13.68 -13.53
C LEU A 37 12.21 13.25 -12.78
N LEU A 38 12.28 13.15 -11.44
CA LEU A 38 11.13 12.77 -10.61
C LEU A 38 9.97 13.77 -10.70
N LEU A 39 10.28 15.07 -10.80
CA LEU A 39 9.27 16.11 -10.91
C LEU A 39 8.63 16.21 -12.31
N THR A 40 9.39 15.86 -13.36
CA THR A 40 8.91 15.98 -14.76
C THR A 40 8.27 14.70 -15.28
N VAL A 41 8.69 13.55 -14.76
CA VAL A 41 8.19 12.23 -15.13
C VAL A 41 7.79 11.53 -13.82
N PRO A 42 6.67 11.95 -13.20
CA PRO A 42 6.25 11.44 -11.89
C PRO A 42 5.85 9.96 -11.96
N ASN A 43 5.25 9.54 -13.07
CA ASN A 43 5.00 8.13 -13.31
C ASN A 43 6.30 7.42 -13.70
N ARG A 44 6.78 6.54 -12.81
CA ARG A 44 8.01 5.79 -13.00
C ARG A 44 7.95 4.79 -14.16
N GLU A 45 6.75 4.39 -14.55
CA GLU A 45 6.48 3.44 -15.65
C GLU A 45 6.65 4.10 -17.03
N ASN A 46 6.71 5.45 -17.09
CA ASN A 46 6.90 6.17 -18.34
C ASN A 46 8.38 6.18 -18.81
N ASN A 47 8.87 5.02 -19.23
CA ASN A 47 10.22 4.83 -19.75
C ASN A 47 10.56 5.77 -20.92
N THR A 48 9.59 6.04 -21.79
CA THR A 48 9.74 6.99 -22.91
C THR A 48 9.95 8.42 -22.42
N GLY A 49 9.22 8.84 -21.38
CA GLY A 49 9.39 10.11 -20.70
C GLY A 49 10.78 10.24 -20.08
N ARG A 50 11.23 9.22 -19.35
CA ARG A 50 12.58 9.18 -18.74
C ARG A 50 13.68 9.29 -19.80
N MET A 51 13.56 8.53 -20.88
CA MET A 51 14.47 8.58 -22.02
C MET A 51 14.55 9.98 -22.64
N SER A 52 13.38 10.58 -22.88
CA SER A 52 13.26 11.91 -23.47
C SER A 52 13.87 12.96 -22.55
N TYR A 53 13.70 12.82 -21.23
CA TYR A 53 14.31 13.68 -20.24
C TYR A 53 15.85 13.59 -20.27
N VAL A 54 16.42 12.39 -20.22
CA VAL A 54 17.88 12.19 -20.24
C VAL A 54 18.49 12.65 -21.56
N THR A 55 17.83 12.37 -22.68
CA THR A 55 18.26 12.85 -24.01
C THR A 55 18.18 14.38 -24.10
N GLY A 56 17.12 14.96 -23.51
CA GLY A 56 16.94 16.40 -23.35
C GLY A 56 18.11 17.03 -22.59
N LEU A 57 18.44 16.50 -21.41
CA LEU A 57 19.61 16.95 -20.62
C LEU A 57 20.91 16.85 -21.42
N ALA A 58 21.12 15.73 -22.12
CA ALA A 58 22.30 15.51 -22.96
C ALA A 58 22.41 16.46 -24.17
N SER A 59 21.32 17.14 -24.52
CA SER A 59 21.29 18.10 -25.62
C SER A 59 21.61 19.54 -25.19
N VAL A 60 21.53 19.86 -23.89
CA VAL A 60 21.70 21.23 -23.35
C VAL A 60 23.12 21.77 -23.57
N CYS A 61 24.14 21.07 -23.07
CA CYS A 61 25.55 21.43 -23.25
C CYS A 61 26.45 20.21 -22.99
N THR A 62 27.74 20.32 -23.33
CA THR A 62 28.72 19.22 -23.15
C THR A 62 28.80 18.73 -21.71
N ARG A 63 28.87 19.63 -20.73
CA ARG A 63 28.92 19.27 -19.31
C ARG A 63 27.68 18.49 -18.87
N PHE A 64 26.49 18.94 -19.27
CA PHE A 64 25.24 18.26 -18.91
C PHE A 64 25.16 16.89 -19.56
N ARG A 65 25.65 16.75 -20.79
CA ARG A 65 25.79 15.47 -21.45
C ARG A 65 26.69 14.53 -20.67
N GLU A 66 27.89 14.95 -20.31
CA GLU A 66 28.82 14.13 -19.52
C GLU A 66 28.15 13.66 -18.23
N ILE A 67 27.58 14.58 -17.44
CA ILE A 67 26.91 14.26 -16.19
C ILE A 67 25.72 13.31 -16.40
N ALA A 68 24.86 13.60 -17.38
CA ALA A 68 23.69 12.76 -17.66
C ALA A 68 24.09 11.35 -18.10
N LEU A 69 25.14 11.23 -18.92
CA LEU A 69 25.65 9.95 -19.41
C LEU A 69 26.42 9.16 -18.32
N GLU A 70 27.05 9.85 -17.35
CA GLU A 70 27.86 9.28 -16.26
C GLU A 70 27.09 9.06 -14.94
N THR A 71 25.81 9.41 -14.88
CA THR A 71 24.97 9.23 -13.68
C THR A 71 24.04 8.01 -13.85
N PRO A 72 24.39 6.81 -13.37
CA PRO A 72 23.63 5.58 -13.61
C PRO A 72 22.17 5.63 -13.15
N GLN A 73 21.87 6.41 -12.11
CA GLN A 73 20.53 6.57 -11.53
C GLN A 73 19.53 7.17 -12.53
N LEU A 74 20.00 8.01 -13.46
CA LEU A 74 19.18 8.56 -14.54
C LEU A 74 18.79 7.50 -15.58
N TRP A 75 19.51 6.39 -15.63
CA TRP A 75 19.31 5.26 -16.55
C TRP A 75 18.63 4.07 -15.89
N VAL A 76 18.23 4.18 -14.61
CA VAL A 76 17.40 3.15 -13.98
C VAL A 76 16.01 3.23 -14.61
N LEU A 77 15.64 2.18 -15.33
CA LEU A 77 14.28 1.97 -15.83
C LEU A 77 13.49 1.16 -14.80
N GLU A 78 12.18 1.41 -14.73
CA GLU A 78 11.28 0.36 -14.27
C GLU A 78 11.01 -0.52 -15.47
N TYR A 79 11.39 -1.79 -15.38
CA TYR A 79 11.16 -2.71 -16.47
C TYR A 79 9.70 -3.16 -16.40
N PHE A 80 8.85 -2.40 -17.08
CA PHE A 80 7.45 -2.74 -17.37
C PHE A 80 7.47 -3.51 -18.68
N ASP A 81 6.90 -4.70 -18.67
CA ASP A 81 6.52 -5.47 -19.85
C ASP A 81 7.59 -6.40 -20.47
N ILE A 82 7.23 -7.68 -20.48
CA ILE A 82 7.94 -8.81 -21.08
C ILE A 82 7.66 -8.89 -22.60
N LEU A 83 6.70 -8.14 -23.12
CA LEU A 83 6.34 -8.14 -24.54
C LEU A 83 7.42 -7.58 -25.49
N GLY A 84 8.41 -6.88 -24.95
CA GLY A 84 9.48 -6.25 -25.75
C GLY A 84 10.66 -7.18 -26.11
N TYR A 85 10.55 -8.50 -25.88
CA TYR A 85 11.66 -9.42 -26.13
C TYR A 85 11.75 -9.90 -27.60
N PRO A 86 12.98 -10.07 -28.14
CA PRO A 86 14.30 -9.89 -27.50
C PRO A 86 14.60 -8.44 -27.14
N LEU A 87 15.40 -8.21 -26.07
CA LEU A 87 15.81 -6.86 -25.64
C LEU A 87 16.27 -6.03 -26.84
N ASN A 88 15.54 -4.97 -27.15
CA ASN A 88 15.97 -4.05 -28.19
C ASN A 88 17.31 -3.38 -27.77
N ALA A 89 18.09 -2.95 -28.77
CA ALA A 89 19.42 -2.35 -28.52
C ALA A 89 19.38 -1.09 -27.63
N LYS A 90 18.22 -0.42 -27.51
CA LYS A 90 18.06 0.69 -26.57
C LYS A 90 18.01 0.16 -25.15
N THR A 91 17.20 -0.85 -24.85
CA THR A 91 17.10 -1.45 -23.52
C THR A 91 18.43 -2.01 -23.05
N GLN A 92 19.20 -2.69 -23.91
CA GLN A 92 20.53 -3.16 -23.55
C GLN A 92 21.45 -2.01 -23.10
N ARG A 93 21.44 -0.88 -23.81
CA ARG A 93 22.23 0.30 -23.42
C ARG A 93 21.81 0.87 -22.06
N PHE A 94 20.54 0.76 -21.70
CA PHE A 94 20.06 1.16 -20.37
C PHE A 94 20.58 0.22 -19.30
N LEU A 95 20.49 -1.10 -19.53
CA LEU A 95 21.01 -2.09 -18.61
C LEU A 95 22.53 -1.94 -18.40
N ASP A 96 23.27 -1.63 -19.47
CA ASP A 96 24.71 -1.40 -19.41
C ASP A 96 25.07 -0.13 -18.63
N ARG A 97 24.36 0.99 -18.87
CA ARG A 97 24.61 2.27 -18.19
C ARG A 97 24.16 2.27 -16.73
N SER A 98 23.08 1.55 -16.43
CA SER A 98 22.56 1.40 -15.07
C SER A 98 23.25 0.29 -14.29
N LYS A 99 24.26 -0.40 -14.86
CA LYS A 99 24.93 -1.57 -14.26
C LYS A 99 25.18 -1.53 -12.74
N PRO A 100 25.67 -0.42 -12.14
CA PRO A 100 25.91 -0.37 -10.70
C PRO A 100 24.64 -0.20 -9.84
N CYS A 101 23.50 0.06 -10.45
CA CYS A 101 22.22 0.28 -9.78
C CYS A 101 21.35 -0.98 -9.81
N THR A 102 20.63 -1.17 -8.72
CA THR A 102 19.48 -2.07 -8.66
C THR A 102 18.27 -1.43 -9.35
N PHE A 103 17.34 -2.25 -9.81
CA PHE A 103 16.11 -1.76 -10.43
C PHE A 103 14.88 -2.58 -10.05
N ARG A 104 13.71 -1.99 -10.31
CA ARG A 104 12.38 -2.60 -10.15
C ARG A 104 12.04 -3.37 -11.41
N VAL A 105 11.67 -4.63 -11.26
CA VAL A 105 11.24 -5.52 -12.33
C VAL A 105 9.75 -5.79 -12.16
N ILE A 106 8.98 -5.60 -13.21
CA ILE A 106 7.55 -5.88 -13.25
C ILE A 106 7.35 -7.00 -14.27
N ILE A 107 6.82 -8.11 -13.78
CA ILE A 107 6.49 -9.33 -14.52
C ILE A 107 4.97 -9.38 -14.53
N THR A 108 4.36 -8.90 -15.61
CA THR A 108 2.92 -8.94 -15.83
C THR A 108 2.62 -9.73 -17.09
N SER A 109 1.48 -10.41 -17.11
CA SER A 109 0.98 -11.03 -18.33
C SER A 109 0.43 -9.95 -19.26
N PRO A 110 0.72 -10.02 -20.56
CA PRO A 110 0.14 -9.08 -21.53
C PRO A 110 -1.34 -9.32 -21.80
N ASN A 111 -1.87 -10.49 -21.44
CA ASN A 111 -3.21 -10.91 -21.81
C ASN A 111 -4.29 -10.44 -20.81
N GLY A 112 -3.96 -9.51 -19.92
CA GLY A 112 -4.80 -9.16 -18.78
C GLY A 112 -5.75 -7.97 -18.95
N GLU A 113 -5.50 -7.05 -19.89
CA GLU A 113 -6.11 -5.70 -19.79
C GLU A 113 -6.95 -5.21 -20.98
N ASP A 114 -7.00 -5.86 -22.15
CA ASP A 114 -7.55 -5.18 -23.35
C ASP A 114 -8.35 -6.05 -24.34
N SER A 115 -8.89 -7.22 -23.96
CA SER A 115 -9.72 -8.01 -24.89
C SER A 115 -11.20 -8.11 -24.51
N ASP A 116 -11.74 -7.09 -23.83
CA ASP A 116 -13.19 -6.93 -23.64
C ASP A 116 -13.88 -6.35 -24.89
N ASP A 117 -13.23 -6.42 -26.05
CA ASP A 117 -13.88 -6.29 -27.36
C ASP A 117 -14.80 -7.52 -27.60
N GLU A 118 -15.88 -7.62 -26.81
CA GLU A 118 -16.94 -8.64 -26.89
C GLU A 118 -17.71 -8.62 -28.23
N ASP A 119 -17.37 -7.74 -29.16
CA ASP A 119 -18.05 -7.60 -30.46
C ASP A 119 -17.50 -8.53 -31.57
N TYR A 120 -16.54 -9.43 -31.28
CA TYR A 120 -15.98 -10.33 -32.29
C TYR A 120 -16.74 -11.66 -32.40
N ASP A 121 -17.95 -11.59 -33.00
CA ASP A 121 -18.76 -12.71 -33.53
C ASP A 121 -18.09 -13.48 -34.71
N SER A 122 -16.75 -13.50 -34.76
CA SER A 122 -15.97 -14.15 -35.81
C SER A 122 -15.85 -15.65 -35.53
N PHE A 123 -16.83 -16.40 -36.05
CA PHE A 123 -16.69 -17.81 -36.38
C PHE A 123 -15.46 -18.05 -37.29
N SER A 124 -14.29 -18.25 -36.71
CA SER A 124 -13.14 -18.80 -37.44
C SER A 124 -12.14 -19.44 -36.50
N ASP A 125 -12.07 -20.77 -36.60
CA ASP A 125 -10.93 -21.64 -36.33
C ASP A 125 -10.44 -21.70 -34.88
N GLU A 126 -11.09 -22.59 -34.12
CA GLU A 126 -10.51 -23.30 -32.96
C GLU A 126 -9.11 -23.84 -33.36
N ASP A 127 -8.05 -23.40 -32.68
CA ASP A 127 -6.89 -24.24 -32.27
C ASP A 127 -5.54 -23.49 -32.11
N GLU A 128 -5.44 -22.20 -32.41
CA GLU A 128 -4.20 -21.44 -32.13
C GLU A 128 -4.39 -20.52 -30.92
N GLU A 129 -4.33 -21.09 -29.70
CA GLU A 129 -3.99 -20.28 -28.52
C GLU A 129 -2.67 -19.58 -28.85
N PRO A 130 -2.63 -18.23 -28.92
CA PRO A 130 -1.38 -17.51 -29.19
C PRO A 130 -0.34 -17.98 -28.17
N GLY A 131 0.73 -18.59 -28.66
CA GLY A 131 1.77 -19.19 -27.83
C GLY A 131 2.23 -18.18 -26.78
N ASN A 132 2.11 -18.55 -25.50
CA ASN A 132 2.54 -17.74 -24.38
C ASN A 132 4.08 -17.79 -24.25
N ASP A 133 4.79 -17.38 -25.31
CA ASP A 133 6.23 -17.55 -25.43
C ASP A 133 7.02 -16.52 -24.58
N GLY A 134 6.34 -15.52 -24.00
CA GLY A 134 6.98 -14.33 -23.44
C GLY A 134 7.94 -14.58 -22.27
N LEU A 135 7.53 -15.37 -21.27
CA LEU A 135 8.29 -15.45 -20.01
C LEU A 135 9.48 -16.42 -20.09
N SER A 136 9.31 -17.54 -20.80
CA SER A 136 10.42 -18.45 -21.12
C SER A 136 11.46 -17.78 -22.03
N ASP A 137 11.02 -17.02 -23.04
CA ASP A 137 11.94 -16.32 -23.96
C ASP A 137 12.70 -15.18 -23.28
N MET A 138 12.07 -14.47 -22.35
CA MET A 138 12.77 -13.48 -21.50
C MET A 138 13.99 -14.08 -20.82
N VAL A 139 13.87 -15.32 -20.34
CA VAL A 139 14.92 -15.98 -19.57
C VAL A 139 16.02 -16.48 -20.49
N ALA A 140 15.63 -17.02 -21.64
CA ALA A 140 16.56 -17.45 -22.68
C ALA A 140 17.36 -16.27 -23.28
N SER A 141 16.82 -15.06 -23.26
CA SER A 141 17.42 -13.87 -23.90
C SER A 141 18.54 -13.17 -23.10
N GLY A 142 18.90 -13.68 -21.92
CA GLY A 142 19.96 -13.11 -21.07
C GLY A 142 19.48 -12.10 -20.03
N PHE A 143 18.18 -11.84 -19.91
CA PHE A 143 17.66 -11.02 -18.80
C PHE A 143 17.97 -11.63 -17.43
N GLY A 144 18.07 -12.96 -17.37
CA GLY A 144 18.54 -13.70 -16.19
C GLY A 144 19.92 -13.23 -15.69
N ASP A 145 20.78 -12.71 -16.57
CA ASP A 145 22.11 -12.19 -16.20
C ASP A 145 22.02 -10.90 -15.35
N THR A 146 20.84 -10.31 -15.23
CA THR A 146 20.59 -9.11 -14.43
C THR A 146 19.92 -9.40 -13.09
N MET A 147 19.58 -10.66 -12.80
CA MET A 147 18.88 -11.07 -11.57
C MET A 147 19.59 -10.63 -10.30
N ASP A 148 20.92 -10.57 -10.32
CA ASP A 148 21.72 -10.08 -9.20
C ASP A 148 21.42 -8.61 -8.86
N ARG A 149 20.89 -7.83 -9.80
CA ARG A 149 20.56 -6.41 -9.65
C ARG A 149 19.08 -6.14 -9.37
N TRP A 150 18.23 -7.16 -9.31
CA TRP A 150 16.81 -6.96 -9.03
C TRP A 150 16.64 -6.53 -7.56
N GLY A 151 16.22 -5.30 -7.33
CA GLY A 151 16.00 -4.74 -6.00
C GLY A 151 14.56 -4.87 -5.52
N GLU A 152 13.63 -4.74 -6.46
CA GLU A 152 12.19 -4.94 -6.27
C GLU A 152 11.67 -5.79 -7.43
N VAL A 153 10.85 -6.79 -7.12
CA VAL A 153 10.16 -7.60 -8.13
C VAL A 153 8.67 -7.51 -7.85
N VAL A 154 7.90 -7.16 -8.88
CA VAL A 154 6.45 -7.25 -8.91
C VAL A 154 6.09 -8.32 -9.92
N ALA A 155 5.47 -9.41 -9.48
CA ALA A 155 5.04 -10.50 -10.35
C ALA A 155 3.53 -10.67 -10.19
N ILE A 156 2.79 -10.34 -11.24
CA ILE A 156 1.33 -10.49 -11.33
C ILE A 156 1.08 -11.56 -12.39
N VAL A 157 0.55 -12.70 -11.94
CA VAL A 157 0.42 -13.91 -12.76
C VAL A 157 -1.05 -14.20 -13.01
N HIS A 158 -1.44 -14.25 -14.28
CA HIS A 158 -2.83 -14.46 -14.70
C HIS A 158 -3.09 -15.87 -15.22
N ALA A 159 -2.04 -16.59 -15.65
CA ALA A 159 -2.15 -17.93 -16.21
C ALA A 159 -1.28 -18.99 -15.51
N PRO A 160 -1.71 -20.27 -15.46
CA PRO A 160 -0.87 -21.36 -14.95
C PRO A 160 0.40 -21.64 -15.77
N SER A 161 0.42 -21.31 -17.07
CA SER A 161 1.61 -21.43 -17.91
C SER A 161 2.73 -20.50 -17.44
N GLU A 162 2.40 -19.26 -17.07
CA GLU A 162 3.36 -18.30 -16.50
C GLU A 162 3.97 -18.79 -15.18
N LEU A 163 3.17 -19.43 -14.32
CA LEU A 163 3.69 -20.10 -13.12
C LEU A 163 4.66 -21.24 -13.48
N THR A 164 4.41 -21.95 -14.56
CA THR A 164 5.29 -23.01 -15.05
C THR A 164 6.62 -22.43 -15.50
N ASP A 165 6.59 -21.32 -16.24
CA ASP A 165 7.77 -20.61 -16.71
C ASP A 165 8.58 -20.06 -15.54
N LEU A 166 7.92 -19.39 -14.58
CA LEU A 166 8.53 -18.89 -13.34
C LEU A 166 9.14 -20.03 -12.50
N ALA A 167 8.51 -21.20 -12.47
CA ALA A 167 9.06 -22.37 -11.79
C ALA A 167 10.23 -23.02 -12.53
N GLY A 168 10.29 -22.87 -13.86
CA GLY A 168 11.39 -23.32 -14.71
C GLY A 168 12.66 -22.49 -14.52
N LEU A 169 12.55 -21.30 -13.92
CA LEU A 169 13.71 -20.45 -13.66
C LEU A 169 14.64 -21.11 -12.66
N SER A 170 15.93 -21.10 -13.00
CA SER A 170 16.96 -21.51 -12.05
C SER A 170 16.80 -20.70 -10.77
N PRO A 171 16.98 -21.29 -9.58
CA PRO A 171 17.02 -20.55 -8.32
C PRO A 171 18.09 -19.45 -8.43
N GLY A 172 17.63 -18.24 -8.71
CA GLY A 172 18.50 -17.10 -8.96
C GLY A 172 19.12 -16.66 -7.65
N TYR A 173 20.37 -16.22 -7.69
CA TYR A 173 20.96 -15.48 -6.58
C TYR A 173 20.43 -14.05 -6.63
N LEU A 174 19.19 -13.86 -6.17
CA LEU A 174 18.53 -12.56 -6.04
C LEU A 174 19.11 -11.80 -4.83
N THR A 175 20.42 -11.58 -4.86
CA THR A 175 21.22 -11.09 -3.72
C THR A 175 20.85 -9.67 -3.30
N ASN A 176 20.32 -8.87 -4.23
CA ASN A 176 19.90 -7.51 -3.98
C ASN A 176 18.38 -7.35 -3.80
N LEU A 177 17.60 -8.42 -3.91
CA LEU A 177 16.14 -8.31 -3.78
C LEU A 177 15.77 -7.95 -2.35
N THR A 178 15.17 -6.77 -2.18
CA THR A 178 14.71 -6.26 -0.88
C THR A 178 13.19 -6.31 -0.73
N LYS A 179 12.45 -6.22 -1.85
CA LYS A 179 10.99 -6.18 -1.88
C LYS A 179 10.44 -7.12 -2.95
N LEU A 180 9.46 -7.93 -2.59
CA LEU A 180 8.71 -8.81 -3.50
C LEU A 180 7.22 -8.46 -3.43
N HIS A 181 6.59 -8.23 -4.56
CA HIS A 181 5.14 -8.27 -4.70
C HIS A 181 4.82 -9.45 -5.61
N PHE A 182 4.06 -10.42 -5.11
CA PHE A 182 3.66 -11.59 -5.86
C PHE A 182 2.13 -11.76 -5.77
N GLU A 183 1.46 -11.62 -6.90
CA GLU A 183 0.01 -11.69 -7.04
C GLU A 183 -0.37 -12.79 -8.04
N LEU A 184 -1.35 -13.61 -7.67
CA LEU A 184 -1.87 -14.68 -8.50
C LEU A 184 -3.37 -14.46 -8.78
N ALA A 185 -3.65 -13.90 -9.96
CA ALA A 185 -4.98 -13.54 -10.44
C ALA A 185 -5.51 -14.58 -11.44
N LEU A 186 -5.63 -15.85 -11.00
CA LEU A 186 -6.14 -16.92 -11.86
C LEU A 186 -7.65 -16.77 -12.09
N MET A 187 -8.03 -16.44 -13.33
CA MET A 187 -9.44 -16.38 -13.76
C MET A 187 -10.13 -17.75 -13.62
N ARG A 188 -9.47 -18.83 -14.04
CA ARG A 188 -10.06 -20.18 -14.02
C ARG A 188 -10.08 -20.82 -12.61
N GLU A 189 -11.06 -21.67 -12.33
CA GLU A 189 -11.28 -22.29 -11.01
C GLU A 189 -10.25 -23.36 -10.61
N GLN A 190 -9.32 -23.74 -11.50
CA GLN A 190 -8.42 -24.84 -11.21
C GLN A 190 -7.24 -24.39 -10.34
N PRO A 191 -7.05 -24.99 -9.15
CA PRO A 191 -5.94 -24.61 -8.30
C PRO A 191 -4.61 -25.05 -8.91
N TRP A 192 -3.58 -24.22 -8.78
CA TRP A 192 -2.25 -24.53 -9.31
C TRP A 192 -1.66 -25.76 -8.62
N LYS A 193 -1.23 -26.76 -9.40
CA LYS A 193 -0.67 -28.04 -8.91
C LYS A 193 0.81 -28.24 -9.23
N GLY A 194 1.42 -27.33 -9.98
CA GLY A 194 2.78 -27.50 -10.48
C GLY A 194 3.87 -27.40 -9.41
N PRO A 195 5.13 -27.30 -9.86
CA PRO A 195 6.29 -27.26 -8.97
C PRO A 195 6.38 -25.94 -8.17
N PRO A 196 7.15 -25.93 -7.06
CA PRO A 196 7.45 -24.70 -6.31
C PRO A 196 8.21 -23.65 -7.13
N LEU A 197 7.91 -22.38 -6.86
CA LEU A 197 8.56 -21.21 -7.44
C LEU A 197 9.91 -20.91 -6.74
N ARG A 198 10.92 -21.72 -7.04
CA ARG A 198 12.22 -21.66 -6.35
C ARG A 198 13.07 -20.42 -6.67
N LEU A 199 12.67 -19.62 -7.65
CA LEU A 199 13.35 -18.38 -8.04
C LEU A 199 13.69 -17.49 -6.83
N PHE A 200 12.76 -17.36 -5.88
CA PHE A 200 12.86 -16.46 -4.74
C PHE A 200 13.48 -17.09 -3.48
N SER A 201 13.91 -18.35 -3.55
CA SER A 201 14.40 -19.10 -2.39
C SER A 201 15.74 -18.58 -1.85
N VAL A 202 16.54 -17.89 -2.68
CA VAL A 202 17.86 -17.34 -2.32
C VAL A 202 17.86 -15.82 -2.47
N ALA A 203 17.14 -15.14 -1.58
CA ALA A 203 17.04 -13.69 -1.52
C ALA A 203 17.49 -13.15 -0.14
N PRO A 204 18.79 -13.15 0.19
CA PRO A 204 19.30 -12.87 1.54
C PRO A 204 19.03 -11.45 2.06
N ARG A 205 18.58 -10.53 1.20
CA ARG A 205 18.21 -9.15 1.56
C ARG A 205 16.70 -8.89 1.57
N LEU A 206 15.89 -9.89 1.23
CA LEU A 206 14.43 -9.75 1.17
C LEU A 206 13.88 -9.44 2.56
N SER A 207 13.38 -8.22 2.74
CA SER A 207 12.79 -7.77 4.00
C SER A 207 11.31 -7.44 3.87
N GLN A 208 10.81 -7.24 2.65
CA GLN A 208 9.42 -6.87 2.39
C GLN A 208 8.77 -7.83 1.41
N ALA A 209 7.56 -8.29 1.71
CA ALA A 209 6.79 -9.12 0.80
C ALA A 209 5.31 -8.74 0.80
N ILE A 210 4.70 -8.64 -0.38
CA ILE A 210 3.26 -8.53 -0.60
C ILE A 210 2.85 -9.79 -1.35
N ILE A 211 2.04 -10.64 -0.73
CA ILE A 211 1.68 -11.96 -1.24
C ILE A 211 0.16 -12.04 -1.33
N ARG A 212 -0.35 -12.05 -2.56
CA ARG A 212 -1.78 -12.19 -2.87
C ARG A 212 -1.96 -13.46 -3.66
N LEU A 213 -2.40 -14.53 -3.01
CA LEU A 213 -2.50 -15.84 -3.65
C LEU A 213 -3.86 -16.45 -3.38
N HIS A 214 -4.60 -16.65 -4.48
CA HIS A 214 -5.88 -17.31 -4.46
C HIS A 214 -5.82 -18.68 -5.17
N LYS A 215 -6.78 -19.52 -4.84
CA LYS A 215 -6.99 -20.88 -5.37
C LYS A 215 -5.75 -21.77 -5.25
N LEU A 216 -5.14 -21.84 -4.07
CA LEU A 216 -3.94 -22.68 -3.87
C LEU A 216 -4.26 -24.14 -3.52
N SER A 217 -3.59 -25.10 -4.17
CA SER A 217 -3.70 -26.53 -3.80
C SER A 217 -2.74 -26.97 -2.67
N LYS A 218 -1.71 -26.16 -2.40
CA LYS A 218 -0.63 -26.45 -1.44
C LYS A 218 -0.41 -25.22 -0.55
N PRO A 219 0.16 -25.39 0.66
CA PRO A 219 0.54 -24.27 1.51
C PRO A 219 1.48 -23.30 0.77
N VAL A 220 1.31 -22.00 1.02
CA VAL A 220 2.12 -20.93 0.41
C VAL A 220 3.61 -21.15 0.63
N SER A 221 4.01 -21.56 1.83
CA SER A 221 5.42 -21.82 2.15
C SER A 221 6.07 -22.92 1.31
N VAL A 222 5.26 -23.84 0.76
CA VAL A 222 5.72 -24.89 -0.16
C VAL A 222 5.72 -24.40 -1.60
N LEU A 223 4.68 -23.65 -1.99
CA LEU A 223 4.54 -23.15 -3.35
C LEU A 223 5.54 -22.03 -3.67
N LEU A 224 5.73 -21.10 -2.74
CA LEU A 224 6.58 -19.92 -2.86
C LEU A 224 7.63 -19.96 -1.73
N PRO A 225 8.73 -20.71 -1.91
CA PRO A 225 9.79 -20.76 -0.92
C PRO A 225 10.50 -19.40 -0.84
N LEU A 226 10.32 -18.70 0.28
CA LEU A 226 10.98 -17.44 0.60
C LEU A 226 11.87 -17.61 1.84
N PRO A 227 12.85 -16.71 2.06
CA PRO A 227 13.52 -16.58 3.33
C PRO A 227 12.60 -15.92 4.36
N TRP A 228 11.50 -16.58 4.72
CA TRP A 228 10.41 -16.05 5.57
C TRP A 228 10.90 -15.45 6.89
N ALA A 229 11.91 -16.07 7.51
CA ALA A 229 12.40 -15.66 8.83
C ALA A 229 13.04 -14.26 8.86
N GLN A 230 13.52 -13.71 7.74
CA GLN A 230 14.14 -12.37 7.69
C GLN A 230 13.17 -11.27 7.27
N LEU A 231 11.92 -11.60 6.91
CA LEU A 231 10.91 -10.61 6.56
C LEU A 231 10.58 -9.72 7.75
N LYS A 232 10.50 -8.41 7.49
CA LYS A 232 10.13 -7.36 8.44
C LYS A 232 8.77 -6.76 8.13
N ASP A 233 8.44 -6.64 6.85
CA ASP A 233 7.15 -6.12 6.38
C ASP A 233 6.47 -7.18 5.51
N LEU A 234 5.23 -7.51 5.82
CA LEU A 234 4.50 -8.57 5.14
C LEU A 234 3.04 -8.17 4.96
N THR A 235 2.57 -8.16 3.72
CA THR A 235 1.14 -8.09 3.37
C THR A 235 0.74 -9.45 2.83
N ILE A 236 -0.28 -10.07 3.42
CA ILE A 236 -0.78 -11.38 3.01
C ILE A 236 -2.28 -11.32 2.76
N GLU A 237 -2.66 -11.87 1.61
CA GLU A 237 -4.03 -12.12 1.20
C GLU A 237 -4.12 -13.53 0.63
N LEU A 238 -4.77 -14.45 1.37
CA LEU A 238 -4.86 -15.87 1.03
C LEU A 238 -6.29 -16.37 1.26
N ASP A 239 -6.67 -17.44 0.56
CA ASP A 239 -8.02 -18.02 0.66
C ASP A 239 -8.37 -18.61 2.04
N THR A 240 -7.34 -18.97 2.82
CA THR A 240 -7.53 -19.72 4.08
C THR A 240 -6.68 -19.18 5.20
N LEU A 241 -7.31 -19.00 6.36
CA LEU A 241 -6.62 -18.64 7.61
C LEU A 241 -5.53 -19.66 7.97
N ASP A 242 -5.75 -20.95 7.71
CA ASP A 242 -4.75 -21.98 8.01
C ASP A 242 -3.45 -21.76 7.22
N SER A 243 -3.55 -21.41 5.92
CA SER A 243 -2.38 -21.09 5.10
C SER A 243 -1.68 -19.80 5.56
N THR A 244 -2.46 -18.78 5.94
CA THR A 244 -1.94 -17.54 6.53
C THR A 244 -1.15 -17.83 7.80
N PHE A 245 -1.74 -18.55 8.75
CA PHE A 245 -1.12 -18.84 10.04
C PHE A 245 0.08 -19.78 9.91
N ALA A 246 0.02 -20.78 9.03
CA ALA A 246 1.17 -21.62 8.70
C ALA A 246 2.36 -20.80 8.16
N THR A 247 2.07 -19.74 7.39
CA THR A 247 3.08 -18.82 6.88
C THR A 247 3.63 -17.92 7.99
N LEU A 248 2.76 -17.36 8.85
CA LEU A 248 3.17 -16.49 9.95
C LEU A 248 4.11 -17.17 10.95
N VAL A 249 3.99 -18.48 11.19
CA VAL A 249 4.94 -19.25 12.03
C VAL A 249 6.38 -19.15 11.53
N LEU A 250 6.58 -18.92 10.23
CA LEU A 250 7.90 -18.81 9.61
C LEU A 250 8.49 -17.40 9.70
N CYS A 251 7.69 -16.38 10.06
CA CYS A 251 8.04 -14.95 10.00
C CYS A 251 8.39 -14.38 11.39
N GLN A 252 9.41 -14.91 12.06
CA GLN A 252 9.70 -14.58 13.47
C GLN A 252 10.21 -13.15 13.72
N ASN A 253 10.76 -12.48 12.68
CA ASN A 253 11.32 -11.13 12.78
C ASN A 253 10.39 -10.04 12.23
N LEU A 254 9.11 -10.36 12.08
CA LEU A 254 8.14 -9.44 11.48
C LEU A 254 7.88 -8.23 12.38
N VAL A 255 7.89 -7.04 11.79
CA VAL A 255 7.68 -5.74 12.44
C VAL A 255 6.34 -5.13 12.02
N SER A 256 5.99 -5.26 10.74
CA SER A 256 4.72 -4.82 10.16
C SER A 256 4.02 -5.96 9.45
N LEU A 257 2.74 -6.15 9.74
CA LEU A 257 1.89 -7.18 9.14
C LEU A 257 0.58 -6.55 8.66
N SER A 258 0.22 -6.77 7.41
CA SER A 258 -1.12 -6.50 6.88
C SER A 258 -1.76 -7.81 6.44
N LEU A 259 -2.96 -8.09 6.95
CA LEU A 259 -3.74 -9.30 6.69
C LEU A 259 -5.06 -8.93 6.04
N ALA A 260 -5.29 -9.39 4.83
CA ALA A 260 -6.62 -9.45 4.24
C ALA A 260 -7.20 -10.86 4.48
N VAL A 261 -8.30 -10.92 5.23
CA VAL A 261 -8.96 -12.18 5.59
C VAL A 261 -10.24 -12.31 4.79
N LEU A 262 -10.23 -13.23 3.83
CA LEU A 262 -11.42 -13.71 3.14
C LEU A 262 -12.12 -14.73 4.03
N LEU A 263 -13.28 -14.37 4.58
CA LEU A 263 -14.11 -15.29 5.35
C LEU A 263 -14.88 -16.17 4.36
N THR A 264 -14.61 -17.47 4.32
CA THR A 264 -15.38 -18.44 3.53
C THR A 264 -16.36 -19.20 4.43
N HIS A 265 -17.47 -19.69 3.86
CA HIS A 265 -18.56 -20.36 4.60
C HIS A 265 -18.19 -21.71 5.24
N ALA A 266 -17.02 -22.27 4.93
CA ALA A 266 -16.63 -23.55 5.49
C ALA A 266 -16.30 -23.40 6.98
N GLU A 267 -16.87 -24.25 7.84
CA GLU A 267 -16.45 -24.37 9.24
C GLU A 267 -14.98 -24.83 9.29
N ILE A 268 -14.04 -23.89 9.30
CA ILE A 268 -12.62 -24.19 9.41
C ILE A 268 -12.37 -24.60 10.86
N LYS A 269 -12.02 -25.88 11.06
CA LYS A 269 -11.46 -26.35 12.33
C LYS A 269 -10.05 -25.79 12.47
N PHE A 270 -9.99 -24.57 12.97
CA PHE A 270 -8.74 -23.90 13.24
C PHE A 270 -7.99 -24.64 14.36
N THR A 271 -6.87 -25.30 14.03
CA THR A 271 -6.09 -26.15 14.96
C THR A 271 -4.70 -25.60 15.25
N HIS A 272 -4.44 -24.34 14.90
CA HIS A 272 -3.10 -23.80 15.03
C HIS A 272 -2.70 -23.56 16.49
N PRO A 273 -1.44 -23.86 16.86
CA PRO A 273 -0.88 -23.45 18.14
C PRO A 273 -0.83 -21.92 18.23
N LYS A 274 -0.70 -21.40 19.45
CA LYS A 274 -0.48 -19.97 19.66
C LYS A 274 0.76 -19.51 18.89
N ILE A 275 0.58 -18.54 18.01
CA ILE A 275 1.63 -17.88 17.24
C ILE A 275 2.11 -16.68 18.04
N THR A 276 3.41 -16.60 18.27
CA THR A 276 4.04 -15.44 18.91
C THR A 276 4.89 -14.71 17.90
N LEU A 277 4.59 -13.43 17.66
CA LEU A 277 5.39 -12.55 16.82
C LEU A 277 6.00 -11.47 17.73
N PRO A 278 7.18 -11.71 18.31
CA PRO A 278 7.70 -10.91 19.42
C PRO A 278 8.13 -9.49 19.00
N ALA A 279 8.44 -9.29 17.73
CA ALA A 279 8.90 -8.01 17.18
C ALA A 279 7.79 -7.22 16.46
N LEU A 280 6.56 -7.74 16.40
CA LEU A 280 5.50 -7.12 15.61
C LEU A 280 5.00 -5.85 16.30
N GLU A 281 5.22 -4.70 15.67
CA GLU A 281 4.82 -3.39 16.17
C GLU A 281 3.55 -2.85 15.51
N LYS A 282 3.29 -3.26 14.26
CA LYS A 282 2.15 -2.82 13.44
C LYS A 282 1.36 -4.03 12.92
N LEU A 283 0.04 -4.03 13.12
CA LEU A 283 -0.89 -5.00 12.55
C LEU A 283 -2.05 -4.27 11.89
N ASP A 284 -2.22 -4.49 10.59
CA ASP A 284 -3.38 -4.04 9.80
C ASP A 284 -4.22 -5.28 9.45
N LEU A 285 -5.51 -5.25 9.78
CA LEU A 285 -6.45 -6.36 9.60
C LEU A 285 -7.64 -5.90 8.77
N HIS A 286 -7.69 -6.32 7.52
CA HIS A 286 -8.80 -6.06 6.60
C HIS A 286 -9.69 -7.31 6.56
N VAL A 287 -10.94 -7.17 6.98
CA VAL A 287 -11.92 -8.26 7.04
C VAL A 287 -12.88 -8.11 5.88
N LEU A 288 -12.74 -8.94 4.85
CA LEU A 288 -13.50 -8.83 3.61
C LEU A 288 -14.90 -9.48 3.74
N PRO A 289 -15.93 -8.90 3.11
CA PRO A 289 -17.33 -9.31 3.28
C PRO A 289 -17.66 -10.49 2.37
N ILE A 290 -17.36 -11.73 2.79
CA ILE A 290 -17.67 -12.91 1.96
C ILE A 290 -18.37 -14.04 2.74
N ALA A 291 -18.28 -14.13 4.07
CA ALA A 291 -19.03 -15.12 4.84
C ALA A 291 -19.00 -14.88 6.37
N THR A 292 -19.73 -15.75 7.08
CA THR A 292 -19.92 -15.80 8.54
C THR A 292 -18.62 -15.68 9.35
N PHE A 293 -18.59 -14.73 10.30
CA PHE A 293 -17.45 -14.37 11.14
C PHE A 293 -16.88 -15.44 12.11
N GLY A 294 -17.40 -16.67 12.10
CA GLY A 294 -17.02 -17.70 13.07
C GLY A 294 -15.52 -18.03 13.08
N SER A 295 -14.82 -17.86 11.96
CA SER A 295 -13.40 -18.21 11.80
C SER A 295 -12.42 -17.11 12.24
N LEU A 296 -12.85 -15.85 12.38
CA LEU A 296 -11.98 -14.76 12.84
C LEU A 296 -11.62 -14.89 14.32
N CYS A 297 -12.54 -15.39 15.15
CA CYS A 297 -12.33 -15.47 16.59
C CYS A 297 -11.14 -16.38 16.97
N PRO A 298 -11.04 -17.62 16.46
CA PRO A 298 -9.86 -18.47 16.72
C PRO A 298 -8.54 -17.86 16.23
N ALA A 299 -8.56 -17.14 15.09
CA ALA A 299 -7.38 -16.49 14.53
C ALA A 299 -6.84 -15.41 15.48
N LEU A 300 -7.70 -14.50 15.95
CA LEU A 300 -7.32 -13.46 16.92
C LEU A 300 -6.81 -14.07 18.24
N GLU A 301 -7.44 -15.14 18.72
CA GLU A 301 -7.02 -15.82 19.95
C GLU A 301 -5.67 -16.54 19.86
N ALA A 302 -5.26 -16.93 18.65
CA ALA A 302 -3.98 -17.58 18.43
C ALA A 302 -2.81 -16.60 18.36
N LEU A 303 -3.04 -15.31 18.14
CA LEU A 303 -1.98 -14.30 18.03
C LEU A 303 -1.56 -13.77 19.40
N MET A 304 -0.26 -13.85 19.70
CA MET A 304 0.39 -13.19 20.85
C MET A 304 1.42 -12.17 20.35
N LEU A 305 1.14 -10.89 20.56
CA LEU A 305 1.86 -9.78 19.91
C LEU A 305 2.37 -8.78 20.97
N PRO A 306 3.35 -9.18 21.82
CA PRO A 306 3.75 -8.41 23.00
C PRO A 306 4.37 -7.04 22.70
N ALA A 307 4.82 -6.79 21.47
CA ALA A 307 5.39 -5.52 21.03
C ALA A 307 4.41 -4.65 20.23
N LEU A 308 3.14 -5.05 20.10
CA LEU A 308 2.17 -4.37 19.25
C LEU A 308 1.86 -2.96 19.77
N LYS A 309 2.11 -1.95 18.93
CA LYS A 309 1.88 -0.53 19.23
C LYS A 309 0.74 0.03 18.38
N ARG A 310 0.72 -0.28 17.08
CA ARG A 310 -0.31 0.14 16.14
C ARG A 310 -1.18 -1.04 15.74
N PHE A 311 -2.48 -0.88 15.91
CA PHE A 311 -3.48 -1.83 15.44
C PHE A 311 -4.50 -1.11 14.56
N GLU A 312 -4.68 -1.61 13.36
CA GLU A 312 -5.63 -1.12 12.38
C GLU A 312 -6.57 -2.26 12.02
N VAL A 313 -7.87 -2.02 12.11
CA VAL A 313 -8.88 -3.01 11.76
C VAL A 313 -9.97 -2.35 10.93
N GLU A 314 -10.20 -2.92 9.76
CA GLU A 314 -11.19 -2.44 8.81
C GLU A 314 -12.11 -3.59 8.43
N PHE A 315 -13.41 -3.38 8.58
CA PHE A 315 -14.43 -4.31 8.11
C PHE A 315 -14.92 -3.85 6.74
N GLY A 316 -15.16 -4.76 5.81
CA GLY A 316 -15.80 -4.41 4.54
C GLY A 316 -17.19 -3.77 4.75
N PRO A 317 -17.72 -3.03 3.76
CA PRO A 317 -18.97 -2.26 3.91
C PRO A 317 -20.16 -3.13 4.35
N GLU A 318 -20.22 -4.38 3.89
CA GLU A 318 -21.31 -5.30 4.24
C GLU A 318 -21.05 -6.13 5.52
N ALA A 319 -19.85 -6.03 6.10
CA ALA A 319 -19.42 -6.86 7.21
C ALA A 319 -19.90 -6.27 8.56
N TRP A 320 -21.06 -6.70 9.05
CA TRP A 320 -21.50 -6.32 10.40
C TRP A 320 -20.71 -7.04 11.49
N VAL A 321 -20.06 -6.28 12.37
CA VAL A 321 -19.35 -6.84 13.53
C VAL A 321 -20.32 -7.56 14.46
N SER A 322 -20.34 -8.89 14.37
CA SER A 322 -21.14 -9.72 15.28
C SER A 322 -20.62 -9.62 16.73
N GLU A 323 -21.50 -9.93 17.69
CA GLU A 323 -21.17 -9.96 19.12
C GLU A 323 -20.00 -10.90 19.45
N GLN A 324 -19.85 -11.98 18.69
CA GLN A 324 -18.74 -12.92 18.84
C GLN A 324 -17.40 -12.28 18.43
N VAL A 325 -17.37 -11.54 17.31
CA VAL A 325 -16.17 -10.82 16.85
C VAL A 325 -15.79 -9.72 17.82
N ALA A 326 -16.76 -8.94 18.29
CA ALA A 326 -16.53 -7.91 19.30
C ALA A 326 -15.86 -8.50 20.55
N THR A 327 -16.38 -9.63 21.03
CA THR A 327 -15.82 -10.35 22.18
C THR A 327 -14.41 -10.88 21.92
N ALA A 328 -14.14 -11.41 20.72
CA ALA A 328 -12.81 -11.88 20.34
C ALA A 328 -11.80 -10.72 20.26
N LEU A 329 -12.20 -9.57 19.70
CA LEU A 329 -11.38 -8.36 19.65
C LEU A 329 -11.08 -7.83 21.06
N GLU A 330 -12.06 -7.78 21.96
CA GLU A 330 -11.82 -7.39 23.35
C GLU A 330 -10.79 -8.29 24.04
N LYS A 331 -10.90 -9.60 23.85
CA LYS A 331 -9.94 -10.56 24.39
C LYS A 331 -8.55 -10.35 23.79
N PHE A 332 -8.47 -10.15 22.48
CA PHE A 332 -7.23 -9.83 21.78
C PHE A 332 -6.59 -8.54 22.31
N LEU A 333 -7.34 -7.45 22.40
CA LEU A 333 -6.84 -6.15 22.87
C LEU A 333 -6.44 -6.17 24.34
N THR A 334 -7.18 -6.91 25.17
CA THR A 334 -6.83 -7.11 26.59
C THR A 334 -5.48 -7.83 26.74
N ASN A 335 -5.16 -8.74 25.81
CA ASN A 335 -3.87 -9.44 25.79
C ASN A 335 -2.73 -8.59 25.20
N ASN A 336 -3.03 -7.48 24.54
CA ASN A 336 -2.04 -6.60 23.90
C ASN A 336 -2.17 -5.14 24.43
N PRO A 337 -1.93 -4.91 25.73
CA PRO A 337 -2.15 -3.60 26.37
C PRO A 337 -1.10 -2.53 26.01
N SER A 338 -0.15 -2.83 25.12
CA SER A 338 0.88 -1.91 24.61
C SER A 338 0.40 -1.04 23.46
N ILE A 339 -0.79 -1.31 22.92
CA ILE A 339 -1.35 -0.55 21.79
C ILE A 339 -1.52 0.93 22.19
N THR A 340 -0.88 1.80 21.42
CA THR A 340 -0.92 3.26 21.55
C THR A 340 -1.66 3.93 20.40
N ASN A 341 -1.80 3.23 19.27
CA ASN A 341 -2.39 3.73 18.05
C ASN A 341 -3.46 2.74 17.56
N LEU A 342 -4.70 3.22 17.43
CA LEU A 342 -5.82 2.41 16.98
C LEU A 342 -6.49 3.11 15.79
N VAL A 343 -6.63 2.38 14.69
CA VAL A 343 -7.44 2.78 13.54
C VAL A 343 -8.57 1.76 13.41
N VAL A 344 -9.82 2.22 13.36
CA VAL A 344 -10.99 1.34 13.21
C VAL A 344 -11.89 1.87 12.10
N GLY A 345 -12.17 1.03 11.10
CA GLY A 345 -13.14 1.28 10.04
C GLY A 345 -14.37 0.39 10.14
N ASN A 346 -15.56 0.91 9.86
CA ASN A 346 -16.81 0.15 9.68
C ASN A 346 -17.24 -0.74 10.86
N ILE A 347 -17.22 -0.20 12.08
CA ILE A 347 -17.67 -0.87 13.30
C ILE A 347 -18.90 -0.18 13.88
N THR A 348 -19.83 -0.89 14.52
CA THR A 348 -20.97 -0.22 15.20
C THR A 348 -20.57 0.39 16.55
N ASP A 349 -21.42 1.29 17.07
CA ASP A 349 -21.18 2.06 18.30
C ASP A 349 -20.82 1.18 19.52
N THR A 350 -21.56 0.09 19.72
CA THR A 350 -21.53 -0.71 20.94
C THR A 350 -20.27 -1.58 21.01
N PRO A 351 -19.89 -2.33 19.95
CA PRO A 351 -18.58 -2.97 19.86
C PRO A 351 -17.40 -1.98 20.00
N LEU A 352 -17.47 -0.81 19.33
CA LEU A 352 -16.40 0.19 19.43
C LEU A 352 -16.19 0.66 20.86
N LEU A 353 -17.26 0.99 21.58
CA LEU A 353 -17.17 1.40 22.98
C LEU A 353 -16.57 0.32 23.89
N ARG A 354 -16.76 -0.96 23.59
CA ARG A 354 -16.15 -2.06 24.35
C ARG A 354 -14.66 -2.19 24.03
N ILE A 355 -14.29 -2.14 22.75
CA ILE A 355 -12.89 -2.11 22.29
C ILE A 355 -12.10 -0.98 22.94
N LEU A 356 -12.65 0.23 22.94
CA LEU A 356 -11.98 1.41 23.51
C LEU A 356 -11.77 1.31 25.03
N ARG A 357 -12.60 0.54 25.76
CA ARG A 357 -12.39 0.30 27.21
C ARG A 357 -11.18 -0.59 27.49
N CYS A 358 -10.79 -1.43 26.54
CA CYS A 358 -9.61 -2.30 26.69
C CYS A 358 -8.28 -1.53 26.54
N LEU A 359 -8.30 -0.27 26.09
CA LEU A 359 -7.11 0.47 25.66
C LEU A 359 -6.89 1.78 26.44
N PRO A 360 -6.68 1.73 27.78
CA PRO A 360 -6.52 2.94 28.58
C PRO A 360 -5.27 3.77 28.24
N LYS A 361 -4.27 3.16 27.58
CA LYS A 361 -3.01 3.81 27.17
C LYS A 361 -3.03 4.39 25.75
N LEU A 362 -4.17 4.31 25.06
CA LEU A 362 -4.29 4.76 23.68
C LEU A 362 -3.99 6.26 23.57
N THR A 363 -3.05 6.64 22.70
CA THR A 363 -2.65 8.03 22.45
C THR A 363 -3.19 8.56 21.13
N GLU A 364 -3.39 7.69 20.14
CA GLU A 364 -3.88 8.04 18.81
C GLU A 364 -5.08 7.16 18.47
N LEU A 365 -6.20 7.80 18.11
CA LEU A 365 -7.43 7.13 17.74
C LEU A 365 -7.90 7.69 16.39
N SER A 366 -8.05 6.82 15.39
CA SER A 366 -8.71 7.13 14.12
C SER A 366 -9.94 6.24 13.96
N ILE A 367 -11.08 6.87 13.68
CA ILE A 367 -12.35 6.19 13.46
C ILE A 367 -12.83 6.56 12.06
N ALA A 368 -12.91 5.57 11.18
CA ALA A 368 -13.49 5.70 9.85
C ALA A 368 -14.91 5.11 9.81
N ASP A 369 -15.85 5.92 9.39
CA ASP A 369 -17.26 5.57 9.20
C ASP A 369 -17.62 5.77 7.74
N ASN A 370 -17.82 4.69 7.00
CA ASN A 370 -18.16 4.74 5.58
C ASN A 370 -19.65 4.99 5.34
N GLY A 371 -20.39 5.53 6.33
CA GLY A 371 -21.77 5.99 6.16
C GLY A 371 -22.84 4.95 6.55
N LEU A 372 -22.47 3.67 6.65
CA LEU A 372 -23.43 2.59 6.90
C LEU A 372 -23.76 2.38 8.38
N ALA A 373 -22.82 2.66 9.28
CA ALA A 373 -22.93 2.29 10.69
C ALA A 373 -23.30 3.45 11.62
N GLU A 374 -23.22 4.70 11.15
CA GLU A 374 -23.48 5.92 11.95
C GLU A 374 -22.74 5.91 13.31
N VAL A 375 -21.48 5.52 13.28
CA VAL A 375 -20.65 5.23 14.46
C VAL A 375 -20.38 6.48 15.27
N ILE A 376 -20.16 7.59 14.58
CA ILE A 376 -19.75 8.86 15.18
C ILE A 376 -21.00 9.61 15.64
N ASP A 377 -21.65 9.07 16.67
CA ASP A 377 -22.88 9.60 17.26
C ASP A 377 -22.65 10.37 18.58
N ASP A 378 -23.72 10.94 19.13
CA ASP A 378 -23.67 11.68 20.40
C ASP A 378 -23.19 10.81 21.57
N LYS A 379 -23.49 9.52 21.54
CA LYS A 379 -23.18 8.58 22.62
C LYS A 379 -21.68 8.31 22.66
N LEU A 380 -21.04 8.09 21.52
CA LEU A 380 -19.60 7.96 21.39
C LEU A 380 -18.89 9.26 21.80
N LEU A 381 -19.34 10.40 21.26
CA LEU A 381 -18.75 11.71 21.57
C LEU A 381 -18.87 12.05 23.06
N GLN A 382 -20.02 11.74 23.68
CA GLN A 382 -20.20 11.91 25.13
C GLN A 382 -19.26 10.99 25.92
N ALA A 383 -19.14 9.72 25.52
CA ALA A 383 -18.25 8.76 26.19
C ALA A 383 -16.77 9.18 26.12
N LEU A 384 -16.34 9.76 25.00
CA LEU A 384 -15.01 10.36 24.84
C LEU A 384 -14.87 11.64 25.68
N SER A 385 -15.91 12.48 25.77
CA SER A 385 -15.91 13.70 26.58
C SER A 385 -15.73 13.43 28.08
N ASP A 386 -16.33 12.35 28.59
CA ASP A 386 -16.31 12.02 30.03
C ASP A 386 -14.92 11.64 30.55
N GLY A 387 -13.93 11.46 29.67
CA GLY A 387 -12.54 11.11 30.06
C GLY A 387 -12.34 9.69 30.55
N LYS A 388 -13.43 8.94 30.79
CA LYS A 388 -13.39 7.54 31.25
C LYS A 388 -12.93 6.58 30.15
N LEU A 389 -13.23 6.90 28.90
CA LEU A 389 -12.85 6.12 27.74
C LEU A 389 -11.54 6.68 27.18
N VAL A 390 -10.52 5.84 27.00
CA VAL A 390 -9.24 6.24 26.38
C VAL A 390 -8.66 7.57 26.94
N PRO A 391 -8.38 7.66 28.25
CA PRO A 391 -7.94 8.91 28.90
C PRO A 391 -6.62 9.46 28.36
N ALA A 392 -5.79 8.65 27.71
CA ALA A 392 -4.48 9.05 27.21
C ALA A 392 -4.49 9.66 25.78
N VAL A 393 -5.65 9.73 25.12
CA VAL A 393 -5.74 10.17 23.72
C VAL A 393 -5.34 11.63 23.55
N GLN A 394 -4.41 11.86 22.63
CA GLN A 394 -3.86 13.17 22.26
C GLN A 394 -4.09 13.51 20.78
N SER A 395 -4.25 12.51 19.91
CA SER A 395 -4.62 12.68 18.51
C SER A 395 -5.91 11.93 18.22
N LEU A 396 -6.92 12.64 17.71
CA LEU A 396 -8.20 12.08 17.33
C LEU A 396 -8.50 12.38 15.86
N GLU A 397 -8.77 11.35 15.08
CA GLU A 397 -9.22 11.47 13.70
C GLU A 397 -10.62 10.85 13.57
N LEU A 398 -11.57 11.63 13.07
CA LEU A 398 -12.95 11.22 12.84
C LEU A 398 -13.24 11.37 11.35
N LEU A 399 -13.17 10.26 10.62
CA LEU A 399 -13.43 10.23 9.18
C LEU A 399 -14.87 9.81 8.99
N SER A 400 -15.79 10.77 8.87
CA SER A 400 -17.23 10.50 8.81
C SER A 400 -17.79 10.70 7.42
N GLY A 401 -18.23 9.62 6.79
CA GLY A 401 -19.12 9.65 5.64
C GLY A 401 -20.59 9.92 6.01
N THR A 402 -20.89 10.38 7.24
CA THR A 402 -22.30 10.54 7.67
C THR A 402 -22.73 12.00 7.76
N LYS A 403 -23.97 12.25 7.35
CA LYS A 403 -24.65 13.57 7.44
C LYS A 403 -25.06 13.97 8.86
N LYS A 404 -24.67 13.21 9.90
CA LYS A 404 -25.26 13.29 11.25
C LYS A 404 -24.30 13.72 12.36
N LEU A 405 -23.08 14.15 12.04
CA LEU A 405 -22.12 14.61 13.05
C LEU A 405 -22.65 15.86 13.81
N LYS A 406 -23.13 15.66 15.04
CA LYS A 406 -23.71 16.77 15.80
C LYS A 406 -22.62 17.67 16.36
N GLU A 407 -22.45 18.82 15.71
CA GLU A 407 -21.45 19.83 16.07
C GLU A 407 -21.42 20.22 17.56
N PRO A 408 -22.57 20.37 18.28
CA PRO A 408 -22.54 20.68 19.70
C PRO A 408 -21.91 19.58 20.56
N ALA A 409 -22.14 18.31 20.21
CA ALA A 409 -21.56 17.17 20.91
C ALA A 409 -20.06 17.06 20.61
N LEU A 410 -19.66 17.27 19.36
CA LEU A 410 -18.26 17.28 18.94
C LEU A 410 -17.48 18.39 19.65
N PHE A 411 -18.00 19.63 19.65
CA PHE A 411 -17.36 20.75 20.32
C PHE A 411 -17.25 20.51 21.83
N ARG A 412 -18.30 19.99 22.47
CA ARG A 412 -18.27 19.63 23.89
C ARG A 412 -17.16 18.62 24.19
N MET A 413 -17.02 17.59 23.36
CA MET A 413 -15.96 16.60 23.50
C MET A 413 -14.57 17.23 23.38
N ILE A 414 -14.32 18.01 22.32
CA ILE A 414 -13.03 18.67 22.07
C ILE A 414 -12.69 19.63 23.23
N SER A 415 -13.62 20.52 23.61
CA SER A 415 -13.39 21.51 24.67
C SER A 415 -13.13 20.86 26.03
N THR A 416 -13.85 19.80 26.38
CA THR A 416 -13.63 19.06 27.63
C THR A 416 -12.27 18.38 27.64
N ARG A 417 -11.82 17.84 26.49
CA ARG A 417 -10.51 17.21 26.32
C ARG A 417 -9.35 18.19 26.20
N TRP A 418 -9.62 19.46 25.92
CA TRP A 418 -8.62 20.51 25.85
C TRP A 418 -8.21 21.06 27.23
N GLN A 419 -9.10 20.98 28.22
CA GLN A 419 -8.85 21.48 29.58
C GLN A 419 -7.89 20.56 30.36
N GLU A 420 -6.87 21.15 31.00
CA GLU A 420 -5.80 20.41 31.71
C GLU A 420 -6.26 19.81 33.05
N ASP A 421 -7.35 20.31 33.63
CA ASP A 421 -7.75 20.01 35.02
C ASP A 421 -8.62 18.74 35.17
N ASN A 422 -8.93 18.03 34.09
CA ASN A 422 -9.92 16.96 34.11
C ASN A 422 -9.34 15.55 34.41
N GLY A 423 -8.03 15.45 34.66
CA GLY A 423 -7.38 14.19 35.05
C GLY A 423 -7.11 13.21 33.90
N PHE A 424 -7.25 13.65 32.66
CA PHE A 424 -6.89 12.91 31.44
C PHE A 424 -5.96 13.73 30.54
N ALA A 425 -5.39 13.11 29.51
CA ALA A 425 -4.48 13.78 28.60
C ALA A 425 -5.18 14.86 27.78
N LYS A 426 -4.49 16.00 27.61
CA LYS A 426 -4.92 17.10 26.74
C LYS A 426 -4.92 16.66 25.28
N LEU A 427 -6.05 16.82 24.60
CA LEU A 427 -6.14 16.60 23.15
C LEU A 427 -5.31 17.65 22.41
N LYS A 428 -4.35 17.21 21.58
CA LYS A 428 -3.42 18.11 20.86
C LYS A 428 -3.76 18.25 19.39
N ARG A 429 -4.27 17.18 18.77
CA ARG A 429 -4.65 17.15 17.36
C ARG A 429 -6.05 16.58 17.21
N CYS A 430 -6.86 17.23 16.39
CA CYS A 430 -8.17 16.71 15.98
C CYS A 430 -8.35 16.94 14.48
N ARG A 431 -8.53 15.83 13.74
CA ARG A 431 -8.90 15.84 12.32
C ARG A 431 -10.34 15.37 12.18
N VAL A 432 -11.13 16.10 11.40
CA VAL A 432 -12.50 15.71 11.07
C VAL A 432 -12.68 15.79 9.55
N GLU A 433 -13.16 14.69 8.97
CA GLU A 433 -13.63 14.62 7.60
C GLU A 433 -15.16 14.45 7.63
N ALA A 434 -15.88 15.27 6.85
CA ALA A 434 -17.35 15.24 6.81
C ALA A 434 -17.89 15.58 5.40
N GLU A 435 -19.08 15.11 5.08
CA GLU A 435 -19.76 15.40 3.78
C GLU A 435 -20.38 16.80 3.69
N TYR A 436 -20.29 17.61 4.75
CA TYR A 436 -20.93 18.93 4.81
C TYR A 436 -20.08 19.94 5.56
N LEU A 437 -20.34 21.22 5.29
CA LEU A 437 -19.70 22.34 5.98
C LEU A 437 -20.24 22.47 7.40
N LEU A 438 -19.33 22.56 8.37
CA LEU A 438 -19.67 22.91 9.76
C LEU A 438 -20.13 24.38 9.83
N ASN A 439 -20.95 24.72 10.81
CA ASN A 439 -21.43 26.09 10.93
C ASN A 439 -20.31 27.08 11.33
N ASP A 440 -20.50 28.35 10.99
CA ASP A 440 -19.52 29.43 11.27
C ASP A 440 -19.25 29.61 12.78
N ASP A 441 -20.27 29.35 13.62
CA ASP A 441 -20.15 29.44 15.08
C ASP A 441 -19.19 28.37 15.63
N PHE A 442 -19.21 27.16 15.09
CA PHE A 442 -18.30 26.08 15.41
C PHE A 442 -16.87 26.46 15.03
N PHE A 443 -16.65 26.97 13.81
CA PHE A 443 -15.32 27.42 13.38
C PHE A 443 -14.80 28.58 14.23
N ALA A 444 -15.64 29.53 14.63
CA ALA A 444 -15.26 30.62 15.53
C ALA A 444 -14.77 30.08 16.88
N LYS A 445 -15.46 29.08 17.43
CA LYS A 445 -15.07 28.43 18.70
C LYS A 445 -13.80 27.59 18.57
N ILE A 446 -13.64 26.82 17.51
CA ILE A 446 -12.43 26.04 17.24
C ILE A 446 -11.22 26.94 17.00
N LYS A 447 -11.41 28.10 16.34
CA LYS A 447 -10.34 29.08 16.15
C LYS A 447 -9.72 29.52 17.47
N ALA A 448 -10.54 29.76 18.51
CA ALA A 448 -10.03 30.11 19.83
C ALA A 448 -9.12 29.00 20.40
N LEU A 449 -9.51 27.72 20.29
CA LEU A 449 -8.69 26.59 20.74
C LEU A 449 -7.41 26.44 19.91
N ARG A 450 -7.47 26.73 18.60
CA ARG A 450 -6.31 26.71 17.72
C ARG A 450 -5.28 27.78 18.07
N ASP A 451 -5.76 28.98 18.42
CA ASP A 451 -4.91 30.07 18.89
C ASP A 451 -4.22 29.73 20.24
N GLU A 452 -4.79 28.80 21.01
CA GLU A 452 -4.19 28.22 22.22
C GLU A 452 -3.27 27.00 21.94
N GLY A 453 -3.16 26.55 20.69
CA GLY A 453 -2.23 25.51 20.25
C GLY A 453 -2.84 24.17 19.82
N LEU A 454 -4.18 24.05 19.73
CA LEU A 454 -4.83 22.86 19.17
C LEU A 454 -4.53 22.75 17.66
N VAL A 455 -4.03 21.61 17.19
CA VAL A 455 -3.92 21.33 15.75
C VAL A 455 -5.28 20.83 15.25
N TRP A 456 -5.99 21.68 14.52
CA TRP A 456 -7.29 21.37 13.93
C TRP A 456 -7.18 21.22 12.41
N GLU A 457 -7.64 20.09 11.90
CA GLU A 457 -7.73 19.78 10.48
C GLU A 457 -9.18 19.45 10.14
N PHE A 458 -9.72 20.10 9.11
CA PHE A 458 -11.07 19.84 8.64
C PHE A 458 -11.06 19.71 7.12
N GLU A 459 -11.66 18.62 6.65
CA GLU A 459 -11.76 18.27 5.24
C GLU A 459 -13.23 18.00 4.90
N VAL A 460 -13.71 18.61 3.82
CA VAL A 460 -15.03 18.32 3.29
C VAL A 460 -14.86 17.25 2.23
N LYS A 461 -15.38 16.05 2.48
CA LYS A 461 -15.45 15.02 1.44
C LYS A 461 -16.54 15.43 0.47
N VAL A 462 -16.15 15.86 -0.72
CA VAL A 462 -17.11 16.04 -1.82
C VAL A 462 -17.43 14.62 -2.28
N PRO A 463 -18.68 14.14 -2.15
CA PRO A 463 -19.05 12.86 -2.74
C PRO A 463 -18.73 12.95 -4.23
N ASP A 464 -18.08 11.93 -4.78
CA ASP A 464 -17.77 11.87 -6.21
C ASP A 464 -19.10 11.87 -6.96
N LEU A 465 -19.54 13.05 -7.41
CA LEU A 465 -20.82 13.25 -8.10
C LEU A 465 -20.83 12.63 -9.51
N ASP A 466 -19.71 12.05 -9.93
CA ASP A 466 -19.50 11.50 -11.26
C ASP A 466 -19.61 9.96 -11.30
N SER A 467 -19.87 9.27 -10.18
CA SER A 467 -20.02 7.79 -10.17
C SER A 467 -21.46 7.30 -10.43
N ASP A 468 -22.43 8.21 -10.59
CA ASP A 468 -23.84 7.85 -10.85
C ASP A 468 -24.17 7.73 -12.36
N GLU A 469 -23.19 7.81 -13.27
CA GLU A 469 -23.41 7.45 -14.69
C GLU A 469 -23.34 5.92 -14.89
N GLU A 470 -24.37 5.23 -14.40
CA GLU A 470 -25.16 4.15 -15.04
C GLU A 470 -24.58 3.27 -16.18
N ASN A 471 -23.26 2.98 -16.26
CA ASN A 471 -22.75 2.22 -17.42
C ASN A 471 -21.45 1.40 -17.22
N SER A 472 -21.29 0.67 -16.10
CA SER A 472 -20.36 -0.47 -16.09
C SER A 472 -20.83 -1.57 -15.12
N GLU A 473 -21.44 -2.63 -15.67
CA GLU A 473 -21.62 -3.92 -14.99
C GLU A 473 -20.29 -4.72 -14.89
N GLU A 474 -19.14 -4.09 -15.13
CA GLU A 474 -17.83 -4.74 -15.14
C GLU A 474 -16.85 -4.02 -14.20
N ASP A 475 -16.28 -4.84 -13.31
CA ASP A 475 -15.11 -4.58 -12.46
C ASP A 475 -15.22 -3.62 -11.27
N ASP A 476 -16.01 -4.03 -10.27
CA ASP A 476 -15.77 -3.70 -8.86
C ASP A 476 -14.53 -4.47 -8.31
N TYR A 477 -13.37 -4.32 -8.94
CA TYR A 477 -12.09 -4.70 -8.34
C TYR A 477 -11.57 -3.50 -7.53
N TYR A 478 -11.89 -3.49 -6.23
CA TYR A 478 -11.43 -2.46 -5.28
C TYR A 478 -9.90 -2.31 -5.30
N ARG A 479 -9.40 -1.35 -6.09
CA ARG A 479 -8.00 -0.93 -6.10
C ARG A 479 -7.75 -0.02 -4.89
N TRP A 480 -7.31 -0.61 -3.79
CA TRP A 480 -6.81 0.13 -2.62
C TRP A 480 -5.48 0.83 -2.98
N GLU A 481 -5.53 2.05 -3.53
CA GLU A 481 -4.36 2.91 -3.65
C GLU A 481 -4.11 3.64 -2.32
N SER A 482 -3.07 3.21 -1.61
CA SER A 482 -2.56 3.92 -0.44
C SER A 482 -1.68 5.09 -0.90
N TYR A 483 -2.20 6.31 -0.80
CA TYR A 483 -1.41 7.54 -0.99
C TYR A 483 -0.59 7.83 0.27
N TYR A 484 0.74 7.94 0.10
CA TYR A 484 1.69 8.44 1.11
C TYR A 484 2.06 9.90 0.85
#